data_AF-A0A165Q1M6-F1
#
_entry.id   AF-A0A165Q1M6-F1
#
_cell.length_a   1.000
_cell.length_b   1.000
_cell.length_c   1.000
_cell.angle_alpha   90.00
_cell.angle_beta   90.00
_cell.angle_gamma   90.00
#
_symmetry.space_group_name_H-M   'P 1'
#
loop_
_entity.id
_entity.type
_entity.pdbx_description
1 polymer ?
#
loop_
_entity_poly.entity_id
_entity_poly.type
_entity_poly.pdbx_seq_one_letter_code
_entity_poly.pdbx_strand_id
1 'polypeptide(L)'
;MKFKWERPDGSVVEIGDPDLIVDVLNNLGSRLETAKADGRFMEVAALRSKYDDQYGQWRWCMAHYYRSQRHSLMMLIKKWEAVLSWWKECSEGSASEGVSDLQRSLLADLSDDLRPKNWEEARKILDRHPRFKVPTCDLETAICGLIQVLKSAASCYDGADRLAHSFFDNVIPDQEELNQFDSKKVKFSAEIDRFIAGL
;
A
#
# COMPACT_ATOMS: atom_id res chain seq x y z
N MET A 1 -15.15 -2.76 -4.34
CA MET A 1 -15.99 -3.98 -4.44
C MET A 1 -16.55 -4.25 -3.06
N LYS A 2 -17.78 -4.77 -2.92
CA LYS A 2 -18.44 -4.98 -1.62
C LYS A 2 -18.74 -6.46 -1.44
N PHE A 3 -18.38 -7.00 -0.27
CA PHE A 3 -18.72 -8.37 0.10
C PHE A 3 -20.22 -8.46 0.37
N LYS A 4 -20.92 -9.46 -0.16
CA LYS A 4 -22.38 -9.57 -0.02
C LYS A 4 -22.70 -10.82 0.77
N TRP A 5 -23.33 -10.62 1.91
CA TRP A 5 -23.72 -11.70 2.80
C TRP A 5 -25.22 -11.75 2.98
N GLU A 6 -25.81 -12.93 2.75
CA GLU A 6 -27.19 -13.22 3.13
C GLU A 6 -27.21 -13.72 4.58
N ARG A 7 -27.77 -12.91 5.48
CA ARG A 7 -27.97 -13.21 6.89
C ARG A 7 -28.92 -14.41 7.07
N PRO A 8 -28.93 -15.04 8.26
CA PRO A 8 -29.84 -16.15 8.56
C PRO A 8 -31.33 -15.80 8.43
N ASP A 9 -31.68 -14.52 8.54
CA ASP A 9 -33.04 -14.00 8.35
C ASP A 9 -33.41 -13.74 6.88
N GLY A 10 -32.50 -14.04 5.94
CA GLY A 10 -32.68 -13.86 4.50
C GLY A 10 -32.34 -12.45 3.99
N SER A 11 -31.94 -11.52 4.87
CA SER A 11 -31.53 -10.18 4.45
C SER A 11 -30.12 -10.17 3.87
N VAL A 12 -29.91 -9.44 2.77
CA VAL A 12 -28.58 -9.29 2.17
C VAL A 12 -27.93 -8.00 2.65
N VAL A 13 -26.74 -8.11 3.23
CA VAL A 13 -25.94 -6.97 3.69
C VAL A 13 -24.64 -6.86 2.93
N GLU A 14 -24.18 -5.63 2.73
CA GLU A 14 -22.89 -5.33 2.13
C GLU A 14 -21.86 -5.07 3.23
N ILE A 15 -20.79 -5.85 3.24
CA ILE A 15 -19.67 -5.69 4.17
C ILE A 15 -18.50 -5.05 3.40
N GLY A 16 -18.04 -3.91 3.92
CA GLY A 16 -16.86 -3.20 3.41
C GLY A 16 -15.59 -3.44 4.20
N ASP A 17 -15.73 -3.93 5.44
CA ASP A 17 -14.63 -4.23 6.36
C ASP A 17 -14.23 -5.71 6.25
N PRO A 18 -12.98 -6.02 5.85
CA PRO A 18 -12.50 -7.39 5.77
C PRO A 18 -12.60 -8.20 7.06
N ASP A 19 -12.47 -7.56 8.23
CA ASP A 19 -12.50 -8.26 9.52
C ASP A 19 -13.89 -8.83 9.81
N LEU A 20 -14.94 -8.07 9.46
CA LEU A 20 -16.34 -8.51 9.57
C LEU A 20 -16.68 -9.69 8.64
N ILE A 21 -15.87 -9.94 7.61
CA ILE A 21 -16.07 -11.09 6.72
C ILE A 21 -15.60 -12.38 7.40
N VAL A 22 -14.55 -12.32 8.23
CA VAL A 22 -14.06 -13.48 8.99
C VAL A 22 -15.13 -13.96 9.98
N ASP A 23 -15.83 -13.03 10.63
CA ASP A 23 -16.96 -13.35 11.52
C ASP A 23 -18.09 -14.09 10.79
N VAL A 24 -18.38 -13.71 9.55
CA VAL A 24 -19.36 -14.39 8.70
C VAL A 24 -18.92 -15.82 8.39
N LEU A 25 -17.65 -16.01 8.02
CA LEU A 25 -17.10 -17.34 7.75
C LEU A 25 -17.10 -18.22 9.00
N ASN A 26 -16.72 -17.67 10.16
CA ASN A 26 -16.77 -18.38 11.44
C ASN A 26 -18.20 -18.79 11.81
N ASN A 27 -19.19 -17.93 11.57
CA ASN A 27 -20.60 -18.25 11.80
C ASN A 27 -21.07 -19.41 10.92
N LEU A 28 -20.76 -19.36 9.61
CA LEU A 28 -21.11 -20.42 8.67
C LEU A 28 -20.41 -21.73 9.02
N GLY A 29 -19.13 -21.69 9.39
CA GLY A 29 -18.36 -22.84 9.84
C GLY A 29 -18.95 -23.47 11.11
N SER A 30 -19.30 -22.66 12.11
CA SER A 30 -19.95 -23.14 13.33
C SER A 30 -21.29 -23.85 13.04
N ARG A 31 -22.14 -23.25 12.19
CA ARG A 31 -23.42 -23.85 11.79
C ARG A 31 -23.23 -25.16 11.02
N LEU A 32 -22.20 -25.22 10.18
CA LEU A 32 -21.85 -26.43 9.44
C LEU A 32 -21.47 -27.57 10.40
N GLU A 33 -20.65 -27.29 11.42
CA GLU A 33 -20.26 -28.28 12.43
C GLU A 33 -21.46 -28.75 13.27
N THR A 34 -22.36 -27.84 13.67
CA THR A 34 -23.61 -28.24 14.34
C THR A 34 -24.47 -29.14 13.45
N ALA A 35 -24.67 -28.79 12.19
CA ALA A 35 -25.48 -29.59 11.26
C ALA A 35 -24.87 -30.98 11.00
N LYS A 36 -23.53 -31.08 10.98
CA LYS A 36 -22.82 -32.38 10.92
C LYS A 36 -23.06 -33.22 12.16
N ALA A 37 -22.94 -32.63 13.35
CA ALA A 37 -23.16 -33.32 14.62
C ALA A 37 -24.60 -33.86 14.75
N ASP A 38 -25.57 -33.11 14.22
CA ASP A 38 -26.99 -33.48 14.25
C ASP A 38 -27.42 -34.45 13.12
N GLY A 39 -26.52 -34.80 12.19
CA GLY A 39 -26.84 -35.67 11.04
C GLY A 39 -27.76 -35.02 10.00
N ARG A 40 -27.82 -33.68 9.94
CA ARG A 40 -28.68 -32.91 9.00
C ARG A 40 -28.04 -32.79 7.62
N PHE A 41 -27.90 -33.90 6.89
CA PHE A 41 -27.11 -33.98 5.64
C PHE A 41 -27.49 -32.99 4.54
N MET A 42 -28.78 -32.74 4.32
CA MET A 42 -29.24 -31.76 3.32
C MET A 42 -28.81 -30.33 3.67
N GLU A 43 -28.86 -29.99 4.95
CA GLU A 43 -28.44 -28.68 5.44
C GLU A 43 -26.91 -28.53 5.41
N VAL A 44 -26.17 -29.59 5.70
CA VAL A 44 -24.70 -29.62 5.54
C VAL A 44 -24.30 -29.30 4.10
N ALA A 45 -24.95 -29.90 3.11
CA ALA A 45 -24.66 -29.63 1.70
C ALA A 45 -24.93 -28.15 1.33
N ALA A 46 -26.06 -27.61 1.77
CA ALA A 46 -26.43 -26.21 1.52
C ALA A 46 -25.48 -25.23 2.24
N LEU A 47 -25.15 -25.48 3.51
CA LEU A 47 -24.22 -24.66 4.28
C LEU A 47 -22.81 -24.72 3.72
N ARG A 48 -22.37 -25.88 3.23
CA ARG A 48 -21.04 -26.04 2.62
C ARG A 48 -20.92 -25.23 1.33
N SER A 49 -21.93 -25.31 0.45
CA SER A 49 -21.96 -24.47 -0.76
C SER A 49 -21.90 -22.98 -0.40
N LYS A 50 -22.71 -22.54 0.57
CA LYS A 50 -22.69 -21.13 1.03
C LYS A 50 -21.33 -20.75 1.62
N TYR A 51 -20.71 -21.62 2.41
CA TYR A 51 -19.39 -21.39 2.97
C TYR A 51 -18.34 -21.24 1.87
N ASP A 52 -18.30 -22.16 0.91
CA ASP A 52 -17.31 -22.15 -0.18
C ASP A 52 -17.45 -20.89 -1.07
N ASP A 53 -18.68 -20.46 -1.37
CA ASP A 53 -18.95 -19.24 -2.13
C ASP A 53 -18.48 -17.98 -1.40
N GLN A 54 -18.85 -17.85 -0.12
CA GLN A 54 -18.47 -16.70 0.72
C GLN A 54 -16.96 -16.68 0.96
N TYR A 55 -16.35 -17.85 1.14
CA TYR A 55 -14.92 -18.00 1.28
C TYR A 55 -14.18 -17.58 0.00
N GLY A 56 -14.68 -17.97 -1.17
CA GLY A 56 -14.16 -17.52 -2.47
C GLY A 56 -14.24 -16.00 -2.62
N GLN A 57 -15.39 -15.40 -2.25
CA GLN A 57 -15.56 -13.95 -2.30
C GLN A 57 -14.60 -13.22 -1.35
N TRP A 58 -14.46 -13.70 -0.10
CA TRP A 58 -13.53 -13.14 0.87
C TRP A 58 -12.10 -13.11 0.34
N ARG A 59 -11.60 -14.25 -0.16
CA ARG A 59 -10.23 -14.33 -0.71
C ARG A 59 -10.02 -13.34 -1.84
N TRP A 60 -10.99 -13.22 -2.74
CA TRP A 60 -10.93 -12.26 -3.83
C TRP A 60 -10.87 -10.82 -3.29
N CYS A 61 -11.69 -10.48 -2.31
CA CYS A 61 -11.65 -9.17 -1.65
C CYS A 61 -10.29 -8.90 -1.00
N MET A 62 -9.71 -9.86 -0.26
CA MET A 62 -8.39 -9.73 0.37
C MET A 62 -7.28 -9.54 -0.68
N ALA A 63 -7.29 -10.34 -1.75
CA ALA A 63 -6.31 -10.23 -2.83
C ALA A 63 -6.31 -8.82 -3.46
N HIS A 64 -7.50 -8.27 -3.72
CA HIS A 64 -7.63 -6.92 -4.26
C HIS A 64 -7.25 -5.83 -3.25
N TYR A 65 -7.56 -6.02 -1.96
CA TYR A 65 -7.10 -5.12 -0.91
C TYR A 65 -5.57 -5.02 -0.92
N TYR A 66 -4.85 -6.14 -0.86
CA TYR A 66 -3.39 -6.14 -0.86
C TYR A 66 -2.79 -5.63 -2.18
N ARG A 67 -3.42 -5.94 -3.32
CA ARG A 67 -3.02 -5.36 -4.61
C ARG A 67 -3.15 -3.83 -4.64
N SER A 68 -4.20 -3.30 -4.02
CA SER A 68 -4.40 -1.85 -3.88
C SER A 68 -3.37 -1.22 -2.94
N GLN A 69 -3.07 -1.88 -1.81
CA GLN A 69 -2.00 -1.46 -0.89
C GLN A 69 -0.65 -1.41 -1.61
N ARG A 70 -0.31 -2.48 -2.34
CA ARG A 70 0.90 -2.56 -3.17
C ARG A 70 0.98 -1.42 -4.17
N HIS A 71 -0.09 -1.16 -4.93
CA HIS A 71 -0.10 -0.07 -5.90
C HIS A 71 0.12 1.31 -5.24
N SER A 72 -0.54 1.55 -4.10
CA SER A 72 -0.40 2.78 -3.34
C SER A 72 1.04 2.97 -2.83
N LEU A 73 1.66 1.90 -2.31
CA LEU A 73 3.06 1.88 -1.89
C LEU A 73 4.01 2.13 -3.06
N MET A 74 3.80 1.50 -4.22
CA MET A 74 4.61 1.73 -5.42
C MET A 74 4.59 3.20 -5.83
N MET A 75 3.41 3.83 -5.86
CA MET A 75 3.29 5.24 -6.20
C MET A 75 3.97 6.15 -5.18
N LEU A 76 3.91 5.80 -3.90
CA LEU A 76 4.58 6.52 -2.83
C LEU A 76 6.11 6.37 -2.91
N ILE A 77 6.62 5.16 -3.13
CA ILE A 77 8.05 4.87 -3.32
C ILE A 77 8.60 5.70 -4.49
N LYS A 78 7.99 5.59 -5.68
CA LYS A 78 8.39 6.37 -6.86
C LYS A 78 8.40 7.87 -6.59
N LYS A 79 7.42 8.34 -5.81
CA LYS A 79 7.34 9.76 -5.47
C LYS A 79 8.53 10.21 -4.61
N TRP A 80 8.87 9.43 -3.60
CA TRP A 80 9.95 9.74 -2.67
C TRP A 80 11.34 9.46 -3.26
N GLU A 81 11.47 8.49 -4.17
CA GLU A 81 12.71 8.28 -4.95
C GLU A 81 13.07 9.49 -5.80
N ALA A 82 12.08 10.13 -6.45
CA ALA A 82 12.31 11.37 -7.19
C ALA A 82 12.79 12.51 -6.28
N VAL A 83 12.24 12.61 -5.06
CA VAL A 83 12.69 13.59 -4.05
C VAL A 83 14.11 13.27 -3.59
N LEU A 84 14.40 12.00 -3.33
CA LEU A 84 15.74 11.54 -2.93
C LEU A 84 16.78 11.87 -3.99
N SER A 85 16.49 11.58 -5.26
CA SER A 85 17.39 11.91 -6.37
C SER A 85 17.66 13.40 -6.45
N TRP A 86 16.61 14.22 -6.28
CA TRP A 86 16.74 15.68 -6.29
C TRP A 86 17.59 16.19 -5.13
N TRP A 87 17.36 15.69 -3.91
CA TRP A 87 18.13 16.08 -2.74
C TRP A 87 19.60 15.65 -2.83
N LYS A 88 19.89 14.49 -3.40
CA LYS A 88 21.26 14.06 -3.69
C LYS A 88 21.96 15.02 -4.66
N GLU A 89 21.31 15.38 -5.76
CA GLU A 89 21.85 16.38 -6.69
C GLU A 89 22.10 17.73 -6.00
N CYS A 90 21.20 18.15 -5.11
CA CYS A 90 21.40 19.37 -4.31
C CYS A 90 22.60 19.28 -3.36
N SER A 91 22.87 18.11 -2.78
CA SER A 91 23.99 17.90 -1.86
C SER A 91 25.36 17.90 -2.56
N GLU A 92 25.41 17.43 -3.81
CA GLU A 92 26.63 17.37 -4.60
C GLU A 92 27.02 18.74 -5.18
N GLY A 93 26.04 19.65 -5.33
CA GLY A 93 26.23 20.98 -5.91
C GLY A 93 26.42 20.93 -7.44
N SER A 94 26.00 21.98 -8.15
CA SER A 94 26.12 22.03 -9.62
C SER A 94 27.51 22.46 -10.07
N ALA A 95 28.17 21.59 -10.84
CA ALA A 95 29.30 21.96 -11.70
C ALA A 95 28.88 22.22 -13.16
N SER A 96 27.57 22.22 -13.47
CA SER A 96 27.07 22.22 -14.85
C SER A 96 26.55 23.59 -15.29
N GLU A 97 26.89 24.00 -16.52
CA GLU A 97 26.40 25.27 -17.11
C GLU A 97 24.91 25.26 -17.52
N GLY A 98 24.20 24.14 -17.40
CA GLY A 98 22.82 23.99 -17.89
C GLY A 98 21.87 23.24 -16.94
N VAL A 99 20.67 22.93 -17.43
CA VAL A 99 19.70 22.11 -16.68
C VAL A 99 20.11 20.64 -16.75
N SER A 100 20.16 19.96 -15.59
CA SER A 100 20.48 18.53 -15.50
C SER A 100 19.38 17.65 -16.10
N ASP A 101 19.72 16.41 -16.48
CA ASP A 101 18.72 15.47 -17.01
C ASP A 101 17.64 15.12 -15.99
N LEU A 102 18.00 15.06 -14.70
CA LEU A 102 17.02 14.87 -13.63
C LEU A 102 16.07 16.07 -13.57
N GLN A 103 16.58 17.30 -13.55
CA GLN A 103 15.74 18.50 -13.55
C GLN A 103 14.81 18.56 -14.77
N ARG A 104 15.29 18.20 -15.96
CA ARG A 104 14.44 18.10 -17.17
C ARG A 104 13.30 17.09 -16.99
N SER A 105 13.60 15.94 -16.39
CA SER A 105 12.60 14.91 -16.10
C SER A 105 11.57 15.38 -15.05
N LEU A 106 12.03 15.99 -13.96
CA LEU A 106 11.15 16.47 -12.88
C LEU A 106 10.27 17.65 -13.31
N LEU A 107 10.73 18.43 -14.29
CA LEU A 107 10.04 19.61 -14.83
C LEU A 107 9.43 19.37 -16.22
N ALA A 108 9.28 18.11 -16.63
CA ALA A 108 8.80 17.76 -17.97
C ALA A 108 7.41 18.33 -18.29
N ASP A 109 6.56 18.47 -17.27
CA ASP A 109 5.19 18.97 -17.39
C ASP A 109 5.09 20.51 -17.41
N LEU A 110 6.22 21.24 -17.31
CA LEU A 110 6.21 22.68 -17.46
C LEU A 110 5.89 23.08 -18.90
N SER A 111 5.06 24.11 -19.03
CA SER A 111 4.88 24.84 -20.30
C SER A 111 6.23 25.34 -20.82
N ASP A 112 6.40 25.37 -22.14
CA ASP A 112 7.64 25.78 -22.80
C ASP A 112 8.13 27.18 -22.36
N ASP A 113 7.19 28.09 -22.06
CA ASP A 113 7.49 29.45 -21.60
C ASP A 113 8.08 29.52 -20.18
N LEU A 114 7.95 28.45 -19.39
CA LEU A 114 8.41 28.34 -18.01
C LEU A 114 9.64 27.43 -17.85
N ARG A 115 10.19 26.92 -18.95
CA ARG A 115 11.34 26.01 -18.88
C ARG A 115 12.59 26.75 -18.41
N PRO A 116 13.29 26.23 -17.37
CA PRO A 116 14.52 26.84 -16.89
C PRO A 116 15.63 26.70 -17.93
N LYS A 117 16.56 27.66 -17.94
CA LYS A 117 17.71 27.67 -18.86
C LYS A 117 18.99 27.13 -18.23
N ASN A 118 19.07 27.19 -16.90
CA ASN A 118 20.23 26.78 -16.11
C ASN A 118 19.77 26.07 -14.83
N TRP A 119 20.75 25.52 -14.12
CA TRP A 119 20.53 24.76 -12.91
C TRP A 119 19.88 25.58 -11.79
N GLU A 120 20.28 26.84 -11.60
CA GLU A 120 19.75 27.72 -10.56
C GLU A 120 18.28 28.08 -10.79
N GLU A 121 17.87 28.32 -12.04
CA GLU A 121 16.48 28.54 -12.41
C GLU A 121 15.64 27.30 -12.16
N ALA A 122 16.13 26.12 -12.55
CA ALA A 122 15.46 24.85 -12.30
C ALA A 122 15.29 24.59 -10.80
N ARG A 123 16.34 24.81 -10.00
CA ARG A 123 16.30 24.73 -8.54
C ARG A 123 15.25 25.66 -7.95
N LYS A 124 15.18 26.93 -8.37
CA LYS A 124 14.18 27.88 -7.87
C LYS A 124 12.75 27.42 -8.14
N ILE A 125 12.50 26.75 -9.26
CA ILE A 125 11.18 26.20 -9.58
C ILE A 125 10.89 24.98 -8.68
N LEU A 126 11.84 24.06 -8.56
CA LEU A 126 11.70 22.85 -7.74
C LEU A 126 11.55 23.18 -6.24
N ASP A 127 12.29 24.15 -5.71
CA ASP A 127 12.22 24.58 -4.31
C ASP A 127 10.87 25.23 -3.96
N ARG A 128 10.15 25.80 -4.96
CA ARG A 128 8.78 26.30 -4.77
C ARG A 128 7.76 25.17 -4.69
N HIS A 129 8.06 24.00 -5.25
CA HIS A 129 7.17 22.87 -5.18
C HIS A 129 7.27 22.20 -3.80
N PRO A 130 6.20 22.13 -2.98
CA PRO A 130 6.28 21.66 -1.60
C PRO A 130 6.92 20.28 -1.42
N ARG A 131 6.75 19.40 -2.40
CA ARG A 131 7.34 18.05 -2.41
C ARG A 131 8.86 18.01 -2.61
N PHE A 132 9.44 18.93 -3.38
CA PHE A 132 10.87 18.91 -3.74
C PHE A 132 11.70 19.90 -2.93
N LYS A 133 11.04 20.75 -2.14
CA LYS A 133 11.69 21.70 -1.25
C LYS A 133 12.79 21.01 -0.43
N VAL A 134 14.00 21.57 -0.49
CA VAL A 134 15.12 21.12 0.33
C VAL A 134 14.78 21.37 1.81
N PRO A 135 14.97 20.37 2.69
CA PRO A 135 14.63 20.48 4.11
C PRO A 135 15.47 21.54 4.82
N THR A 136 14.96 22.00 5.96
CA THR A 136 15.67 23.02 6.77
C THR A 136 16.68 22.42 7.73
N CYS A 137 16.51 21.13 8.05
CA CYS A 137 17.49 20.34 8.77
C CYS A 137 18.69 19.99 7.87
N ASP A 138 19.69 19.32 8.46
CA ASP A 138 20.86 18.86 7.74
C ASP A 138 20.46 17.93 6.56
N LEU A 139 20.90 18.30 5.35
CA LEU A 139 20.48 17.63 4.11
C LEU A 139 20.96 16.17 4.04
N GLU A 140 22.18 15.90 4.52
CA GLU A 140 22.71 14.53 4.56
C GLU A 140 21.89 13.65 5.51
N THR A 141 21.51 14.19 6.67
CA THR A 141 20.62 13.53 7.62
C THR A 141 19.25 13.26 7.01
N ALA A 142 18.67 14.23 6.31
CA ALA A 142 17.37 14.06 5.64
C ALA A 142 17.42 13.01 4.52
N ILE A 143 18.50 12.99 3.72
CA ILE A 143 18.76 11.96 2.70
C ILE A 143 18.85 10.58 3.36
N CYS A 144 19.63 10.44 4.43
CA CYS A 144 19.75 9.18 5.17
C CYS A 144 18.40 8.70 5.73
N GLY A 145 17.63 9.61 6.33
CA GLY A 145 16.29 9.32 6.84
C GLY A 145 15.34 8.85 5.74
N LEU A 146 15.33 9.54 4.59
CA LEU A 146 14.49 9.17 3.46
C LEU A 146 14.86 7.79 2.88
N ILE A 147 16.14 7.46 2.82
CA ILE A 147 16.62 6.13 2.40
C ILE A 147 16.08 5.04 3.35
N GLN A 148 16.05 5.29 4.66
CA GLN A 148 15.48 4.34 5.62
C GLN A 148 13.98 4.16 5.42
N VAL A 149 13.23 5.26 5.27
CA VAL A 149 11.78 5.23 4.98
C VAL A 149 11.48 4.46 3.69
N LEU A 150 12.26 4.69 2.63
CA LEU A 150 12.10 3.98 1.36
C LEU A 150 12.37 2.47 1.49
N LYS A 151 13.36 2.06 2.29
CA LYS A 151 13.59 0.63 2.58
C LYS A 151 12.41 -0.01 3.30
N SER A 152 11.84 0.66 4.29
CA SER A 152 10.65 0.19 5.00
C SER A 152 9.42 0.13 4.08
N ALA A 153 9.24 1.12 3.21
CA ALA A 153 8.18 1.14 2.21
C ALA A 153 8.32 -0.03 1.22
N ALA A 154 9.53 -0.31 0.74
CA ALA A 154 9.82 -1.44 -0.15
C ALA A 154 9.49 -2.79 0.53
N SER A 155 9.87 -2.96 1.80
CA SER A 155 9.51 -4.17 2.56
C SER A 155 7.99 -4.35 2.71
N CYS A 156 7.24 -3.25 2.91
CA CYS A 156 5.78 -3.29 2.92
C CYS A 156 5.21 -3.61 1.54
N TYR A 157 5.79 -3.06 0.48
CA TYR A 157 5.39 -3.32 -0.90
C TYR A 157 5.52 -4.80 -1.24
N ASP A 158 6.66 -5.42 -0.91
CA ASP A 158 6.91 -6.85 -1.15
C ASP A 158 5.96 -7.74 -0.33
N GLY A 159 5.67 -7.35 0.92
CA GLY A 159 4.70 -8.04 1.77
C GLY A 159 3.28 -7.99 1.19
N ALA A 160 2.84 -6.82 0.73
CA ALA A 160 1.54 -6.66 0.09
C ALA A 160 1.45 -7.44 -1.23
N ASP A 161 2.51 -7.45 -2.04
CA ASP A 161 2.54 -8.22 -3.28
C ASP A 161 2.46 -9.73 -3.01
N ARG A 162 3.21 -10.23 -2.04
CA ARG A 162 3.16 -11.65 -1.63
C ARG A 162 1.77 -12.06 -1.17
N LEU A 163 1.16 -11.30 -0.26
CA LEU A 163 -0.18 -11.60 0.25
C LEU A 163 -1.23 -11.57 -0.87
N ALA A 164 -1.16 -10.59 -1.77
CA ALA A 164 -2.06 -10.52 -2.91
C ALA A 164 -1.97 -11.79 -3.78
N HIS A 165 -0.75 -12.26 -4.09
CA HIS A 165 -0.54 -13.49 -4.86
C HIS A 165 -1.06 -14.72 -4.11
N SER A 166 -0.74 -14.89 -2.82
CA SER A 166 -1.24 -16.01 -2.02
C SER A 166 -2.76 -16.14 -2.09
N PHE A 167 -3.49 -15.03 -1.87
CA PHE A 167 -4.95 -15.05 -1.94
C PHE A 167 -5.50 -15.37 -3.34
N PHE A 168 -4.86 -14.89 -4.42
CA PHE A 168 -5.23 -15.23 -5.79
C PHE A 168 -4.94 -16.70 -6.14
N ASP A 169 -3.85 -17.27 -5.63
CA ASP A 169 -3.40 -18.63 -5.90
C ASP A 169 -4.09 -19.69 -5.02
N ASN A 170 -5.11 -19.29 -4.25
CA ASN A 170 -5.80 -20.13 -3.27
C ASN A 170 -4.91 -20.62 -2.11
N VAL A 171 -3.76 -19.97 -1.87
CA VAL A 171 -2.90 -20.24 -0.71
C VAL A 171 -3.29 -19.28 0.40
N ILE A 172 -3.75 -19.81 1.54
CA ILE A 172 -4.13 -18.98 2.69
C ILE A 172 -2.85 -18.60 3.44
N PRO A 173 -2.52 -17.31 3.55
CA PRO A 173 -1.47 -16.87 4.46
C PRO A 173 -1.85 -17.28 5.89
N ASP A 174 -0.89 -17.77 6.65
CA ASP A 174 -1.15 -18.00 8.07
C ASP A 174 -1.28 -16.67 8.84
N GLN A 175 -1.75 -16.76 10.08
CA GLN A 175 -1.94 -15.58 10.93
C GLN A 175 -0.62 -14.85 11.22
N GLU A 176 0.51 -15.57 11.21
CA GLU A 176 1.81 -14.95 11.44
C GLU A 176 2.20 -14.05 10.27
N GLU A 177 2.01 -14.50 9.03
CA GLU A 177 2.27 -13.70 7.83
C GLU A 177 1.42 -12.42 7.80
N LEU A 178 0.13 -12.53 8.14
CA LEU A 178 -0.78 -11.38 8.23
C LEU A 178 -0.31 -10.39 9.30
N ASN A 179 0.00 -10.89 10.51
CA ASN A 179 0.48 -10.06 11.62
C ASN A 179 1.83 -9.39 11.30
N GLN A 180 2.72 -10.08 10.59
CA GLN A 180 4.00 -9.53 10.15
C GLN A 180 3.79 -8.37 9.17
N PHE A 181 2.84 -8.48 8.24
CA PHE A 181 2.51 -7.39 7.32
C PHE A 181 1.94 -6.18 8.08
N ASP A 182 0.97 -6.39 8.96
CA ASP A 182 0.35 -5.29 9.73
C ASP A 182 1.37 -4.58 10.62
N SER A 183 2.24 -5.34 11.30
CA SER A 183 3.34 -4.79 12.09
C SER A 183 4.29 -3.93 11.24
N LYS A 184 4.68 -4.42 10.05
CA LYS A 184 5.51 -3.64 9.10
C LYS A 184 4.80 -2.38 8.64
N LYS A 185 3.52 -2.46 8.31
CA LYS A 185 2.70 -1.32 7.88
C LYS A 185 2.62 -0.24 8.97
N VAL A 186 2.31 -0.62 10.21
CA VAL A 186 2.27 0.30 11.36
C VAL A 186 3.63 0.94 11.60
N LYS A 187 4.71 0.14 11.57
CA LYS A 187 6.07 0.65 11.72
C LYS A 187 6.43 1.65 10.62
N PHE A 188 6.13 1.33 9.36
CA PHE A 188 6.35 2.22 8.22
C PHE A 188 5.56 3.53 8.36
N SER A 189 4.27 3.48 8.71
CA SER A 189 3.46 4.68 8.96
C SER A 189 4.08 5.55 10.06
N ALA A 190 4.50 4.96 11.17
CA ALA A 190 5.17 5.71 12.24
C ALA A 190 6.53 6.27 11.83
N GLU A 191 7.27 5.60 10.94
CA GLU A 191 8.56 6.06 10.43
C GLU A 191 8.40 7.23 9.46
N ILE A 192 7.45 7.16 8.52
CA ILE A 192 7.21 8.25 7.57
C ILE A 192 6.66 9.51 8.27
N ASP A 193 5.78 9.35 9.26
CA ASP A 193 5.25 10.47 10.04
C ASP A 193 6.36 11.17 10.83
N ARG A 194 7.24 10.40 11.49
CA ARG A 194 8.40 10.94 12.21
C ARG A 194 9.39 11.61 11.26
N PHE A 195 9.63 11.03 10.09
CA PHE A 195 10.50 11.61 9.08
C PHE A 195 9.95 12.96 8.61
N ILE A 196 8.67 13.02 8.21
CA ILE A 196 8.04 14.26 7.74
C ILE A 196 8.03 15.34 8.82
N ALA A 197 7.79 14.98 10.09
CA ALA A 197 7.83 15.92 11.20
C ALA A 197 9.24 16.48 11.49
N GLY A 198 10.30 15.84 10.99
CA GLY A 198 11.70 16.24 11.16
C GLY A 198 12.31 17.03 9.99
N LEU A 199 11.56 17.30 8.92
CA LEU A 199 11.99 18.10 7.75
C LEU A 199 11.81 19.61 7.97
#